data_AF-A0AAJ2P0Q2-F1
#
_entry.id   AF-A0AAJ2P0Q2-F1
#
_cell.length_a   1.000
_cell.length_b   1.000
_cell.length_c   1.000
_cell.angle_alpha   90.00
_cell.angle_beta   90.00
_cell.angle_gamma   90.00
#
_symmetry.space_group_name_H-M   'P 1'
#
loop_
_entity.id
_entity.type
_entity.pdbx_description
1 polymer ?
#
loop_
_entity_poly.entity_id
_entity_poly.type
_entity_poly.pdbx_seq_one_letter_code
_entity_poly.pdbx_strand_id
1 'polypeptide(L)'
;AGLLAFHRQDGDEQWRTTFTIITRTGEDAAGEVHDRMPVFVTPASWSTWLAPEKLEKDQVGDVLDLLDVESRAVASTLRTRPVSRAVNNVRTLDRRDAGLIEAVTRGGGDR
;
A
#
# COMPACT_ATOMS: atom_id res chain seq x y z
N ALA A 1 -0.41 -5.23 3.03
CA ALA A 1 -0.99 -5.51 4.36
C ALA A 1 -1.77 -4.29 4.88
N GLY A 2 -2.93 -4.50 5.51
CA GLY A 2 -3.75 -3.43 6.08
C GLY A 2 -4.59 -3.90 7.27
N LEU A 3 -4.94 -2.99 8.17
CA LEU A 3 -5.77 -3.27 9.35
C LEU A 3 -7.18 -2.74 9.13
N LEU A 4 -8.19 -3.51 9.55
CA LEU A 4 -9.61 -3.20 9.38
C LEU A 4 -10.27 -2.93 10.73
N ALA A 5 -11.17 -1.95 10.79
CA ALA A 5 -11.99 -1.65 11.96
C ALA A 5 -13.45 -1.41 11.56
N PHE A 6 -14.36 -1.94 12.39
CA PHE A 6 -15.78 -1.65 12.33
C PHE A 6 -16.14 -0.74 13.49
N HIS A 7 -16.80 0.37 13.22
CA HIS A 7 -17.22 1.32 14.25
C HIS A 7 -18.59 1.90 13.93
N ARG A 8 -19.29 2.36 14.95
CA ARG A 8 -20.57 3.07 14.84
C ARG A 8 -20.46 4.34 15.68
N GLN A 9 -20.82 5.49 15.11
CA GLN A 9 -20.89 6.74 15.87
C GLN A 9 -22.20 6.81 16.65
N ASP A 10 -22.20 7.50 17.77
CA ASP A 10 -23.43 7.71 18.54
C ASP A 10 -24.47 8.46 17.70
N GLY A 11 -25.68 7.90 17.60
CA GLY A 11 -26.75 8.43 16.76
C GLY A 11 -26.75 7.92 15.31
N ASP A 12 -25.73 7.19 14.87
CA ASP A 12 -25.75 6.48 13.58
C ASP A 12 -26.34 5.07 13.76
N GLU A 13 -27.30 4.71 12.91
CA GLU A 13 -27.84 3.34 12.85
C GLU A 13 -26.94 2.37 12.05
N GLN A 14 -25.98 2.92 11.29
CA GLN A 14 -25.17 2.17 10.33
C GLN A 14 -23.75 1.92 10.84
N TRP A 15 -23.25 0.71 10.66
CA TRP A 15 -21.84 0.38 10.87
C TRP A 15 -20.98 0.96 9.75
N ARG A 16 -19.86 1.56 10.13
CA ARG A 16 -18.83 2.03 9.22
C ARG A 16 -17.62 1.12 9.28
N THR A 17 -17.17 0.70 8.10
CA THR A 17 -15.96 -0.09 7.90
C THR A 17 -14.84 0.82 7.41
N THR A 18 -13.74 0.87 8.14
CA THR A 18 -12.55 1.67 7.79
C THR A 18 -11.32 0.79 7.83
N PHE A 19 -10.33 1.10 6.99
CA PHE A 19 -9.06 0.40 7.00
C PHE A 19 -7.90 1.38 6.94
N THR A 20 -6.72 0.89 7.31
CA THR A 20 -5.46 1.58 7.10
C THR A 20 -4.45 0.66 6.44
N ILE A 21 -3.50 1.24 5.71
CA ILE A 21 -2.40 0.52 5.06
C ILE A 21 -1.19 0.58 5.99
N ILE A 22 -0.58 -0.58 6.26
CA ILE A 22 0.66 -0.64 7.04
C ILE A 22 1.82 -0.16 6.15
N THR A 23 2.67 0.69 6.69
CA THR A 23 3.84 1.24 5.99
C THR A 23 5.14 0.88 6.70
N ARG A 24 6.23 0.80 5.92
CA ARG A 24 7.61 0.59 6.37
C ARG A 24 8.55 1.58 5.68
N THR A 25 9.83 1.55 6.03
CA THR A 25 10.87 2.33 5.35
C THR A 25 10.96 1.93 3.87
N GLY A 26 11.05 2.92 2.99
CA GLY A 26 11.25 2.71 1.56
C GLY A 26 12.62 2.08 1.28
N GLU A 27 12.65 1.05 0.44
CA GLU A 27 13.86 0.34 0.01
C GLU A 27 13.85 0.19 -1.52
N ASP A 28 15.03 -0.01 -2.11
CA ASP A 28 15.23 -0.14 -3.56
C ASP A 28 14.53 0.97 -4.37
N ALA A 29 13.87 0.61 -5.48
CA ALA A 29 13.19 1.56 -6.35
C ALA A 29 12.11 2.39 -5.63
N ALA A 30 11.48 1.86 -4.58
CA ALA A 30 10.52 2.63 -3.77
C ALA A 30 11.23 3.68 -2.91
N GLY A 31 12.37 3.31 -2.31
CA GLY A 31 13.22 4.21 -1.52
C GLY A 31 13.80 5.37 -2.33
N GLU A 32 14.02 5.18 -3.63
CA GLU A 32 14.42 6.27 -4.54
C GLU A 32 13.33 7.34 -4.74
N VAL A 33 12.06 6.99 -4.52
CA VAL A 33 10.91 7.89 -4.69
C VAL A 33 10.49 8.54 -3.38
N HIS A 34 10.49 7.79 -2.27
CA HIS A 34 10.04 8.27 -0.97
C HIS A 34 10.66 7.46 0.18
N ASP A 35 10.81 8.05 1.37
CA ASP A 35 11.34 7.39 2.58
C ASP A 35 10.41 6.29 3.15
N ARG A 36 9.19 6.15 2.62
CA ARG A 36 8.18 5.19 3.09
C ARG A 36 7.62 4.40 1.91
N MET A 37 7.27 3.15 2.18
CA MET A 37 6.55 2.29 1.24
C MET A 37 5.45 1.49 1.97
N PRO A 38 4.41 1.01 1.26
CA PRO A 38 3.49 0.02 1.84
C PRO A 38 4.22 -1.27 2.22
N VAL A 39 3.69 -1.97 3.23
CA VAL A 39 4.06 -3.36 3.48
C VAL A 39 3.36 -4.24 2.44
N PHE A 40 4.14 -4.93 1.63
CA PHE A 40 3.66 -5.88 0.63
C PHE A 40 3.59 -7.29 1.21
N VAL A 41 2.66 -8.10 0.69
CA VAL A 41 2.50 -9.52 1.03
C VAL A 41 2.40 -10.29 -0.28
N THR A 42 3.24 -11.30 -0.48
CA THR A 42 3.19 -12.08 -1.72
C THR A 42 1.94 -12.96 -1.75
N PRO A 43 1.49 -13.41 -2.94
CA PRO A 43 0.33 -14.28 -3.05
C PRO A 43 0.40 -15.57 -2.22
N ALA A 44 1.60 -16.11 -1.99
CA ALA A 44 1.81 -17.32 -1.20
C ALA A 44 1.43 -17.13 0.28
N SER A 45 1.55 -15.90 0.78
CA SER A 45 1.36 -15.55 2.19
C SER A 45 0.02 -14.86 2.47
N TRP A 46 -0.87 -14.76 1.47
CA TRP A 46 -2.19 -14.15 1.63
C TRP A 46 -3.08 -14.91 2.61
N SER A 47 -3.06 -16.24 2.60
CA SER A 47 -3.86 -17.06 3.52
C SER A 47 -3.45 -16.81 4.97
N THR A 48 -2.14 -16.75 5.25
CA THR A 48 -1.61 -16.43 6.57
C THR A 48 -1.98 -15.00 6.99
N TRP A 49 -1.88 -14.03 6.07
CA TRP A 49 -2.24 -12.64 6.38
C TRP A 49 -3.74 -12.42 6.62
N LEU A 50 -4.60 -13.16 5.90
CA LEU A 50 -6.05 -13.04 5.96
C LEU A 50 -6.71 -14.07 6.90
N ALA A 51 -5.92 -14.84 7.65
CA ALA A 51 -6.40 -15.81 8.61
C ALA A 51 -7.38 -15.12 9.59
N PRO A 52 -8.64 -15.59 9.69
CA PRO A 52 -9.66 -14.96 10.54
C PRO A 52 -9.42 -15.24 12.03
N GLU A 53 -8.54 -16.20 12.36
CA GLU A 53 -8.19 -16.55 13.72
C GLU A 53 -7.48 -15.39 14.41
N LYS A 54 -7.82 -15.20 15.69
CA LYS A 54 -7.13 -14.21 16.51
C LYS A 54 -5.69 -14.66 16.72
N LEU A 55 -4.75 -13.74 16.51
CA LEU A 55 -3.35 -13.96 16.84
C LEU A 55 -3.18 -14.06 18.36
N GLU A 56 -2.55 -15.14 18.80
CA GLU A 56 -2.05 -15.30 20.15
C GLU A 56 -0.76 -14.48 20.33
N LYS A 57 -0.42 -14.15 21.58
CA LYS A 57 0.68 -13.22 21.88
C LYS A 57 2.04 -13.70 21.35
N ASP A 58 2.28 -15.00 21.37
CA ASP A 58 3.48 -15.65 20.87
C ASP A 58 3.57 -15.67 19.33
N GLN A 59 2.44 -15.58 18.63
CA GLN A 59 2.37 -15.57 17.16
C GLN A 59 2.60 -14.18 16.54
N VAL A 60 2.49 -13.11 17.34
CA VAL A 60 2.64 -11.73 16.83
C VAL A 60 4.02 -11.50 16.21
N GLY A 61 5.07 -12.04 16.81
CA GLY A 61 6.44 -11.91 16.30
C GLY A 61 6.58 -12.54 14.90
N ASP A 62 6.10 -13.77 14.75
CA ASP A 62 6.17 -14.51 13.49
C ASP A 62 5.45 -13.79 12.35
N VAL A 63 4.30 -13.15 12.63
CA VAL A 63 3.57 -12.37 11.63
C VAL A 63 4.33 -11.11 11.25
N LEU A 64 4.97 -10.42 12.20
CA LEU A 64 5.78 -9.24 11.90
C LEU A 64 7.01 -9.60 11.07
N ASP A 65 7.68 -10.71 11.39
CA ASP A 65 8.83 -11.20 10.63
C ASP A 65 8.44 -11.62 9.21
N LEU A 66 7.31 -12.31 9.07
CA LEU A 66 6.73 -12.64 7.76
C LEU A 66 6.50 -11.36 6.95
N LEU A 67 5.86 -10.33 7.52
CA LEU A 67 5.61 -9.08 6.82
C LEU A 67 6.89 -8.36 6.37
N ASP A 68 7.96 -8.37 7.18
CA ASP A 68 9.23 -7.75 6.77
C ASP A 68 9.89 -8.51 5.62
N VAL A 69 10.00 -9.84 5.72
CA VAL A 69 10.60 -10.70 4.68
C VAL A 69 9.85 -10.56 3.35
N GLU A 70 8.53 -10.70 3.39
CA GLU A 70 7.65 -10.61 2.23
C GLU A 70 7.73 -9.24 1.56
N SER A 71 7.72 -8.18 2.37
CA SER A 71 7.76 -6.83 1.83
C SER A 71 9.12 -6.49 1.21
N ARG A 72 10.23 -6.99 1.77
CA ARG A 72 11.58 -6.86 1.18
C ARG A 72 11.69 -7.62 -0.14
N ALA A 73 11.16 -8.84 -0.19
CA ALA A 73 11.14 -9.63 -1.43
C ALA A 73 10.45 -8.85 -2.56
N VAL A 74 9.29 -8.25 -2.28
CA VAL A 74 8.57 -7.44 -3.28
C VAL A 74 9.33 -6.15 -3.60
N ALA A 75 9.94 -5.46 -2.62
CA ALA A 75 10.69 -4.23 -2.84
C ALA A 75 11.74 -4.36 -3.96
N SER A 76 12.49 -5.47 -3.96
CA SER A 76 13.53 -5.78 -4.96
C SER A 76 13.01 -5.94 -6.39
N THR A 77 11.71 -6.23 -6.53
CA THR A 77 11.04 -6.42 -7.82
C THR A 77 10.36 -5.16 -8.34
N LEU A 78 10.20 -4.13 -7.50
CA LEU A 78 9.53 -2.90 -7.88
C LEU A 78 10.29 -2.17 -8.99
N ARG A 79 9.52 -1.49 -9.84
CA ARG A 79 10.01 -0.59 -10.88
C ARG A 79 9.24 0.71 -10.78
N THR A 80 9.94 1.82 -10.93
CA THR A 80 9.34 3.16 -10.91
C THR A 80 9.47 3.79 -12.29
N ARG A 81 8.50 4.63 -12.63
CA ARG A 81 8.53 5.45 -13.84
C ARG A 81 7.81 6.77 -13.57
N PRO A 82 8.29 7.89 -14.15
CA PRO A 82 7.53 9.13 -14.14
C PRO A 82 6.20 8.97 -14.89
N VAL A 83 5.14 9.56 -14.34
CA VAL A 83 3.79 9.59 -14.94
C VAL A 83 3.29 11.03 -15.08
N SER A 84 2.19 11.23 -15.81
CA SER A 84 1.57 12.54 -15.98
C SER A 84 1.14 13.16 -14.64
N ARG A 85 1.35 14.47 -14.49
CA ARG A 85 0.84 15.24 -13.34
C ARG A 85 -0.68 15.28 -13.24
N ALA A 86 -1.40 14.83 -14.28
CA ALA A 86 -2.85 14.68 -14.24
C ALA A 86 -3.33 13.83 -13.05
N VAL A 87 -2.52 12.85 -12.60
CA VAL A 87 -2.84 11.99 -11.44
C VAL A 87 -3.00 12.78 -10.13
N ASN A 88 -2.44 13.99 -10.03
CA ASN A 88 -2.45 14.79 -8.81
C ASN A 88 -3.84 15.38 -8.46
N ASN A 89 -4.78 15.46 -9.42
CA ASN A 89 -6.07 16.11 -9.21
C ASN A 89 -7.23 15.11 -9.20
N VAL A 90 -7.47 14.50 -8.03
CA VAL A 90 -8.52 13.51 -7.80
C VAL A 90 -9.95 14.03 -7.97
N ARG A 91 -10.15 15.35 -8.02
CA ARG A 91 -11.46 15.98 -8.23
C ARG A 91 -11.92 15.90 -9.68
N THR A 92 -10.97 15.93 -10.62
CA THR A 92 -11.28 16.09 -12.05
C THR A 92 -10.71 15.00 -12.95
N LEU A 93 -9.78 14.17 -12.47
CA LEU A 93 -9.25 13.06 -13.28
C LEU A 93 -10.34 12.03 -13.62
N ASP A 94 -10.22 11.40 -14.78
CA ASP A 94 -10.97 10.18 -15.10
C ASP A 94 -10.23 8.98 -14.49
N ARG A 95 -10.85 8.33 -13.52
CA ARG A 95 -10.26 7.18 -12.79
C ARG A 95 -10.05 5.95 -13.69
N ARG A 96 -10.69 5.91 -14.86
CA ARG A 96 -10.57 4.80 -15.82
C ARG A 96 -9.56 5.10 -16.93
N ASP A 97 -8.98 6.29 -16.96
CA ASP A 97 -7.95 6.64 -17.92
C ASP A 97 -6.66 5.87 -17.60
N ALA A 98 -6.35 4.87 -18.42
CA ALA A 98 -5.12 4.09 -18.32
C ALA A 98 -3.86 4.96 -18.52
N GLY A 99 -3.98 6.10 -19.23
CA GLY A 99 -2.88 7.05 -19.43
C GLY A 99 -2.34 7.67 -18.15
N LEU A 100 -3.08 7.61 -17.03
CA LEU A 100 -2.63 8.11 -15.72
C LEU A 100 -1.43 7.34 -15.16
N ILE A 101 -1.21 6.09 -15.58
CA ILE A 101 -0.09 5.25 -15.13
C ILE A 101 0.96 4.98 -16.21
N GLU A 102 0.74 5.51 -17.42
CA GLU A 102 1.69 5.38 -18.51
C GLU A 102 2.93 6.24 -18.31
N ALA A 103 4.06 5.74 -18.81
CA ALA A 103 5.33 6.43 -18.69
C ALA A 103 5.32 7.73 -19.49
N VAL A 104 5.76 8.82 -18.88
CA VAL A 104 6.05 10.08 -19.58
C VAL A 104 7.55 10.31 -19.65
N THR A 105 8.02 10.87 -20.76
CA THR A 105 9.39 11.39 -20.79
C THR A 105 9.50 12.52 -19.77
N ARG A 106 10.52 12.51 -18.92
CA ARG A 106 10.86 13.69 -18.10
C ARG A 106 11.22 14.81 -19.09
N GLY A 107 10.24 15.64 -19.44
CA GLY A 107 10.51 16.88 -20.16
C GLY A 107 11.46 17.71 -19.32
N GLY A 108 12.61 18.09 -19.90
CA GLY A 108 13.43 19.14 -19.33
C GLY A 108 12.64 20.45 -19.37
N GLY A 109 12.52 21.12 -18.21
CA GLY A 109 11.80 22.39 -18.04
C GLY A 109 10.58 22.23 -17.12
N ASP A 110 10.36 23.04 -16.10
CA ASP A 110 10.88 24.36 -15.76
C ASP A 110 11.01 24.46 -14.23
N ARG A 111 11.99 25.23 -13.78
CA ARG A 111 12.29 25.45 -12.36
C ARG A 111 11.59 26.70 -11.88
#